data_AF-A0A093GLV7-F1
#
_entry.id   AF-A0A093GLV7-F1
#
_cell.length_a   1.000
_cell.length_b   1.000
_cell.length_c   1.000
_cell.angle_alpha   90.00
_cell.angle_beta   90.00
_cell.angle_gamma   90.00
#
_symmetry.space_group_name_H-M   'P 1'
#
loop_
_entity.id
_entity.type
_entity.pdbx_description
1 polymer ?
#
loop_
_entity_poly.entity_id
_entity_poly.type
_entity_poly.pdbx_seq_one_letter_code
_entity_poly.pdbx_strand_id
1 'polypeptide(L)'
;TRIQRVEEVLAAVEQEQQQQEENEEEDGFVDVCGSRLLIYGEMHEKLFQHQREGVAFLFRLHREGRPGGILADDMGLGKTIQVIAFLSGMFDAELIRHVLLIMPTTLISSWLAEFARWTPGLRVKEFHGASKTERNRNLEKVQRRNGIVITSYQMLINNWKQLASSNEQEFVWDYVILDEAHKIKCPSNKTTKCVYAIPARHRLLLTGTPVQNNLREMWSLFDFACQGSLLGTAKTFKMEYENPITRAREKDATLGEKALGLKMSENLMTIIKPYFLRRTKEDIK
;
A
#
# COMPACT_ATOMS: atom_id res chain seq x y z
N THR A 1 -15.68 -51.72 12.54
CA THR A 1 -16.96 -50.94 12.66
C THR A 1 -16.92 -49.76 11.71
N ARG A 2 -18.07 -49.23 11.24
CA ARG A 2 -18.14 -48.06 10.33
C ARG A 2 -17.27 -46.86 10.77
N ILE A 3 -17.03 -46.75 12.09
CA ILE A 3 -16.15 -45.77 12.75
C ILE A 3 -14.67 -45.93 12.35
N GLN A 4 -14.12 -47.15 12.32
CA GLN A 4 -12.71 -47.39 11.97
C GLN A 4 -12.38 -46.97 10.53
N ARG A 5 -13.32 -47.17 9.59
CA ARG A 5 -13.15 -46.70 8.21
C ARG A 5 -13.20 -45.17 8.09
N VAL A 6 -13.89 -44.48 9.00
CA VAL A 6 -13.94 -43.01 9.01
C VAL A 6 -12.63 -42.44 9.57
N GLU A 7 -12.07 -43.07 10.60
CA GLU A 7 -10.76 -42.71 11.17
C GLU A 7 -9.62 -42.91 10.15
N GLU A 8 -9.63 -44.01 9.39
CA GLU A 8 -8.65 -44.26 8.32
C GLU A 8 -8.73 -43.21 7.20
N VAL A 9 -9.94 -42.79 6.82
CA VAL A 9 -10.13 -41.74 5.79
C VAL A 9 -9.72 -40.36 6.31
N LEU A 10 -10.01 -40.04 7.58
CA LEU A 10 -9.56 -38.78 8.19
C LEU A 10 -8.03 -38.72 8.28
N ALA A 11 -7.38 -39.80 8.69
CA ALA A 11 -5.92 -39.88 8.74
C ALA A 11 -5.29 -39.77 7.35
N ALA A 12 -5.90 -40.36 6.32
CA ALA A 12 -5.44 -40.21 4.93
C ALA A 12 -5.60 -38.77 4.42
N VAL A 13 -6.70 -38.09 4.77
CA VAL A 13 -6.91 -36.67 4.43
C VAL A 13 -5.93 -35.76 5.17
N GLU A 14 -5.64 -36.04 6.45
CA GLU A 14 -4.62 -35.31 7.21
C GLU A 14 -3.21 -35.54 6.64
N GLN A 15 -2.90 -36.75 6.19
CA GLN A 15 -1.64 -37.06 5.50
C GLN A 15 -1.55 -36.41 4.12
N GLU A 16 -2.65 -36.36 3.35
CA GLU A 16 -2.68 -35.63 2.08
C GLU A 16 -2.56 -34.12 2.28
N GLN A 17 -3.12 -33.56 3.37
CA GLN A 17 -2.93 -32.16 3.75
C GLN A 17 -1.49 -31.88 4.18
N GLN A 18 -0.89 -32.75 5.01
CA GLN A 18 0.51 -32.63 5.41
C GLN A 18 1.47 -32.81 4.22
N GLN A 19 1.19 -33.73 3.30
CA GLN A 19 1.96 -33.87 2.08
C GLN A 19 1.75 -32.71 1.09
N GLN A 20 0.58 -32.08 1.08
CA GLN A 20 0.38 -30.83 0.33
C GLN A 20 1.17 -29.67 0.96
N GLU A 21 1.18 -29.56 2.29
CA GLU A 21 1.99 -28.57 3.02
C GLU A 21 3.51 -28.83 2.84
N GLU A 22 3.97 -30.08 2.88
CA GLU A 22 5.38 -30.46 2.64
C GLU A 22 5.80 -30.30 1.16
N ASN A 23 4.91 -30.54 0.19
CA ASN A 23 5.20 -30.29 -1.23
C ASN A 23 5.16 -28.78 -1.57
N GLU A 24 4.39 -27.97 -0.84
CA GLU A 24 4.46 -26.49 -0.94
C GLU A 24 5.81 -25.95 -0.40
N GLU A 25 6.42 -26.63 0.59
CA GLU A 25 7.79 -26.33 1.05
C GLU A 25 8.86 -26.66 0.00
N GLU A 26 8.62 -27.61 -0.92
CA GLU A 26 9.55 -27.93 -2.02
C GLU A 26 9.60 -26.85 -3.12
N ASP A 27 8.56 -26.03 -3.27
CA ASP A 27 8.50 -24.98 -4.32
C ASP A 27 9.22 -23.67 -3.93
N GLY A 28 9.89 -23.66 -2.76
CA GLY A 28 10.70 -22.55 -2.31
C GLY A 28 9.90 -21.28 -2.03
N PHE A 29 8.59 -21.36 -1.81
CA PHE A 29 7.75 -20.25 -1.36
C PHE A 29 7.50 -20.36 0.15
N VAL A 30 7.47 -19.23 0.86
CA VAL A 30 7.37 -19.16 2.32
C VAL A 30 6.30 -18.14 2.72
N ASP A 31 5.47 -18.51 3.70
CA ASP A 31 4.46 -17.60 4.25
C ASP A 31 5.09 -16.45 5.05
N VAL A 32 4.61 -15.25 4.77
CA VAL A 32 5.07 -14.03 5.44
C VAL A 32 4.31 -13.83 6.74
N CYS A 33 4.94 -14.14 7.87
CA CYS A 33 4.43 -13.84 9.23
C CYS A 33 3.01 -14.37 9.53
N GLY A 34 2.62 -15.56 9.05
CA GLY A 34 1.28 -16.11 9.30
C GLY A 34 0.18 -15.43 8.48
N SER A 35 0.55 -14.61 7.48
CA SER A 35 -0.41 -13.76 6.76
C SER A 35 -1.18 -14.52 5.69
N ARG A 36 -0.69 -15.70 5.28
CA ARG A 36 -1.10 -16.51 4.12
C ARG A 36 -0.71 -15.91 2.77
N LEU A 37 0.24 -14.97 2.77
CA LEU A 37 0.88 -14.49 1.55
C LEU A 37 2.20 -15.22 1.41
N LEU A 38 2.30 -16.04 0.37
CA LEU A 38 3.52 -16.74 0.02
C LEU A 38 4.43 -15.83 -0.81
N ILE A 39 5.71 -15.79 -0.48
CA ILE A 39 6.76 -15.14 -1.29
C ILE A 39 7.94 -16.09 -1.47
N TYR A 40 8.75 -15.89 -2.50
CA TYR A 40 9.94 -16.72 -2.72
C TYR A 40 10.89 -16.70 -1.51
N GLY A 41 11.38 -17.87 -1.12
CA GLY A 41 12.14 -18.12 0.10
C GLY A 41 13.43 -17.33 0.17
N GLU A 42 14.17 -17.23 -0.95
CA GLU A 42 15.38 -16.41 -1.02
C GLU A 42 15.08 -14.91 -0.78
N MET A 43 13.91 -14.44 -1.24
CA MET A 43 13.47 -13.08 -0.94
C MET A 43 13.13 -12.97 0.56
N HIS A 44 12.34 -13.90 1.09
CA HIS A 44 11.94 -13.94 2.50
C HIS A 44 13.15 -13.90 3.45
N GLU A 45 14.18 -14.72 3.20
CA GLU A 45 15.40 -14.80 4.00
C GLU A 45 16.17 -13.47 4.04
N LYS A 46 16.21 -12.74 2.93
CA LYS A 46 16.89 -11.44 2.82
C LYS A 46 16.10 -10.28 3.43
N LEU A 47 14.80 -10.45 3.70
CA LEU A 47 13.99 -9.45 4.39
C LEU A 47 14.27 -9.46 5.89
N PHE A 48 14.45 -8.26 6.46
CA PHE A 48 14.47 -8.10 7.92
C PHE A 48 13.09 -8.39 8.51
N GLN A 49 13.03 -8.73 9.80
CA GLN A 49 11.77 -9.07 10.49
C GLN A 49 10.72 -7.96 10.37
N HIS A 50 11.09 -6.70 10.60
CA HIS A 50 10.16 -5.59 10.41
C HIS A 50 9.71 -5.47 8.95
N GLN A 51 10.54 -5.81 7.96
CA GLN A 51 10.10 -5.77 6.57
C GLN A 51 9.03 -6.82 6.29
N ARG A 52 9.18 -8.04 6.83
CA ARG A 52 8.18 -9.11 6.73
C ARG A 52 6.86 -8.70 7.39
N GLU A 53 6.90 -8.10 8.57
CA GLU A 53 5.71 -7.53 9.22
C GLU A 53 5.05 -6.43 8.38
N GLY A 54 5.84 -5.63 7.67
CA GLY A 54 5.32 -4.61 6.75
C GLY A 54 4.61 -5.21 5.55
N VAL A 55 5.16 -6.28 4.97
CA VAL A 55 4.51 -7.06 3.91
C VAL A 55 3.21 -7.67 4.42
N ALA A 56 3.24 -8.32 5.58
CA ALA A 56 2.05 -8.89 6.22
C ALA A 56 0.97 -7.84 6.52
N PHE A 57 1.38 -6.63 6.94
CA PHE A 57 0.47 -5.49 7.10
C PHE A 57 -0.21 -5.11 5.79
N LEU A 58 0.54 -4.96 4.70
CA LEU A 58 0.00 -4.63 3.38
C LEU A 58 -0.97 -5.70 2.89
N PHE A 59 -0.62 -6.97 3.07
CA PHE A 59 -1.50 -8.08 2.71
C PHE A 59 -2.77 -8.15 3.56
N ARG A 60 -2.66 -7.89 4.86
CA ARG A 60 -3.83 -7.82 5.75
C ARG A 60 -4.83 -6.76 5.27
N LEU A 61 -4.35 -5.59 4.81
CA LEU A 61 -5.24 -4.57 4.25
C LEU A 61 -6.03 -5.12 3.04
N HIS A 62 -5.35 -5.84 2.15
CA HIS A 62 -5.97 -6.47 0.98
C HIS A 62 -7.02 -7.51 1.40
N ARG A 63 -6.61 -8.46 2.24
CA ARG A 63 -7.41 -9.61 2.68
C ARG A 63 -8.69 -9.20 3.42
N GLU A 64 -8.62 -8.12 4.19
CA GLU A 64 -9.77 -7.57 4.91
C GLU A 64 -10.67 -6.67 4.04
N GLY A 65 -10.41 -6.58 2.73
CA GLY A 65 -11.21 -5.79 1.79
C GLY A 65 -11.07 -4.28 2.02
N ARG A 66 -9.98 -3.83 2.64
CA ARG A 66 -9.79 -2.40 2.94
C ARG A 66 -9.40 -1.63 1.67
N PRO A 67 -9.93 -0.40 1.49
CA PRO A 67 -9.66 0.42 0.31
C PRO A 67 -8.20 0.86 0.16
N GLY A 68 -7.38 0.78 1.22
CA GLY A 68 -6.00 1.24 1.17
C GLY A 68 -5.32 1.31 2.53
N GLY A 69 -4.17 1.98 2.57
CA GLY A 69 -3.42 2.22 3.80
C GLY A 69 -2.10 2.97 3.59
N ILE A 70 -1.43 3.27 4.69
CA ILE A 70 -0.23 4.10 4.72
C ILE A 70 0.91 3.34 5.41
N LEU A 71 2.01 3.13 4.69
CA LEU A 71 3.28 2.65 5.21
C LEU A 71 4.20 3.84 5.47
N ALA A 72 4.28 4.23 6.75
CA ALA A 72 4.95 5.43 7.23
C ALA A 72 6.25 5.14 8.00
N ASP A 73 6.91 4.02 7.71
CA ASP A 73 8.22 3.69 8.28
C ASP A 73 9.26 4.78 8.02
N ASP A 74 10.17 5.00 8.97
CA ASP A 74 11.28 5.94 8.85
C ASP A 74 12.14 5.69 7.59
N MET A 75 12.77 6.77 7.10
CA MET A 75 13.68 6.70 5.96
C MET A 75 14.85 5.76 6.25
N GLY A 76 15.08 4.81 5.33
CA GLY A 76 16.13 3.80 5.45
C GLY A 76 15.67 2.42 5.92
N LEU A 77 14.42 2.26 6.38
CA LEU A 77 13.90 0.95 6.82
C LEU A 77 13.47 0.01 5.67
N GLY A 78 13.60 0.44 4.42
CA GLY A 78 13.35 -0.38 3.25
C GLY A 78 11.87 -0.50 2.85
N LYS A 79 11.12 0.61 2.83
CA LYS A 79 9.72 0.62 2.33
C LYS A 79 9.59 0.07 0.90
N THR A 80 10.55 0.40 0.04
CA THR A 80 10.58 -0.06 -1.35
C THR A 80 10.59 -1.59 -1.44
N ILE A 81 11.48 -2.26 -0.71
CA ILE A 81 11.54 -3.73 -0.76
C ILE A 81 10.32 -4.39 -0.12
N GLN A 82 9.73 -3.79 0.92
CA GLN A 82 8.45 -4.27 1.48
C GLN A 82 7.33 -4.25 0.42
N VAL A 83 7.25 -3.18 -0.38
CA VAL A 83 6.26 -3.06 -1.44
C VAL A 83 6.54 -4.03 -2.58
N ILE A 84 7.81 -4.20 -2.97
CA ILE A 84 8.20 -5.16 -4.02
C ILE A 84 7.86 -6.59 -3.60
N ALA A 85 8.19 -6.98 -2.36
CA ALA A 85 7.88 -8.31 -1.83
C ALA A 85 6.38 -8.56 -1.75
N PHE A 86 5.62 -7.56 -1.25
CA PHE A 86 4.17 -7.60 -1.28
C PHE A 86 3.62 -7.80 -2.71
N LEU A 87 4.08 -6.99 -3.67
CA LEU A 87 3.62 -7.12 -5.05
C LEU A 87 4.01 -8.45 -5.68
N SER A 88 5.20 -8.98 -5.41
CA SER A 88 5.63 -10.30 -5.90
C SER A 88 4.62 -11.37 -5.52
N GLY A 89 4.39 -11.56 -4.21
CA GLY A 89 3.44 -12.57 -3.74
C GLY A 89 2.01 -12.35 -4.26
N MET A 90 1.60 -11.09 -4.42
CA MET A 90 0.27 -10.77 -4.95
C MET A 90 0.11 -11.10 -6.45
N PHE A 91 1.18 -10.97 -7.24
CA PHE A 91 1.19 -11.38 -8.65
C PHE A 91 1.31 -12.90 -8.80
N ASP A 92 2.15 -13.53 -7.97
CA ASP A 92 2.36 -14.98 -7.97
C ASP A 92 1.07 -15.72 -7.56
N ALA A 93 0.33 -15.18 -6.59
CA ALA A 93 -0.99 -15.69 -6.18
C ALA A 93 -2.15 -15.24 -7.10
N GLU A 94 -1.86 -14.55 -8.21
CA GLU A 94 -2.83 -14.01 -9.17
C GLU A 94 -3.95 -13.12 -8.56
N LEU A 95 -3.71 -12.53 -7.38
CA LEU A 95 -4.68 -11.68 -6.68
C LEU A 95 -4.83 -10.30 -7.32
N ILE A 96 -3.80 -9.86 -8.06
CA ILE A 96 -3.79 -8.58 -8.77
C ILE A 96 -3.21 -8.75 -10.17
N ARG A 97 -3.56 -7.81 -11.06
CA ARG A 97 -3.06 -7.81 -12.45
C ARG A 97 -2.43 -6.50 -12.86
N HIS A 98 -2.91 -5.37 -12.37
CA HIS A 98 -2.47 -4.06 -12.85
C HIS A 98 -2.16 -3.11 -11.70
N VAL A 99 -0.91 -2.64 -11.65
CA VAL A 99 -0.42 -1.73 -10.60
C VAL A 99 0.16 -0.48 -11.23
N LEU A 100 -0.21 0.69 -10.67
CA LEU A 100 0.38 1.98 -11.00
C LEU A 100 1.19 2.49 -9.82
N LEU A 101 2.50 2.64 -10.01
CA LEU A 101 3.41 3.25 -9.05
C LEU A 101 3.70 4.69 -9.48
N ILE A 102 3.46 5.64 -8.58
CA ILE A 102 3.70 7.07 -8.80
C ILE A 102 4.74 7.54 -7.79
N MET A 103 5.83 8.12 -8.28
CA MET A 103 6.97 8.50 -7.45
C MET A 103 7.63 9.81 -7.93
N PRO A 104 8.54 10.43 -7.16
CA PRO A 104 9.43 11.46 -7.68
C PRO A 104 10.28 10.94 -8.85
N THR A 105 10.52 11.78 -9.87
CA THR A 105 11.29 11.38 -11.07
C THR A 105 12.67 10.80 -10.73
N THR A 106 13.33 11.32 -9.69
CA THR A 106 14.64 10.88 -9.23
C THR A 106 14.67 9.45 -8.68
N LEU A 107 13.52 8.89 -8.31
CA LEU A 107 13.42 7.54 -7.74
C LEU A 107 13.11 6.48 -8.80
N ILE A 108 12.72 6.85 -10.02
CA ILE A 108 12.30 5.89 -11.06
C ILE A 108 13.41 4.88 -11.37
N SER A 109 14.64 5.34 -11.60
CA SER A 109 15.78 4.46 -11.90
C SER A 109 16.10 3.51 -10.75
N SER A 110 16.03 4.01 -9.51
CA SER A 110 16.24 3.22 -8.30
C SER A 110 15.19 2.12 -8.16
N TRP A 111 13.90 2.46 -8.31
CA TRP A 111 12.82 1.49 -8.26
C TRP A 111 12.94 0.42 -9.36
N LEU A 112 13.28 0.81 -10.58
CA LEU A 112 13.51 -0.14 -11.68
C LEU A 112 14.68 -1.10 -11.38
N ALA A 113 15.76 -0.59 -10.80
CA ALA A 113 16.91 -1.42 -10.41
C ALA A 113 16.54 -2.40 -9.28
N GLU A 114 15.77 -1.96 -8.28
CA GLU A 114 15.28 -2.83 -7.21
C GLU A 114 14.33 -3.91 -7.77
N PHE A 115 13.38 -3.57 -8.65
CA PHE A 115 12.53 -4.58 -9.31
C PHE A 115 13.35 -5.59 -10.11
N ALA A 116 14.37 -5.15 -10.85
CA ALA A 116 15.24 -6.04 -11.61
C ALA A 116 16.06 -6.97 -10.70
N ARG A 117 16.47 -6.47 -9.52
CA ARG A 117 17.24 -7.22 -8.53
C ARG A 117 16.39 -8.26 -7.79
N TRP A 118 15.19 -7.89 -7.36
CA TRP A 118 14.38 -8.69 -6.44
C TRP A 118 13.33 -9.54 -7.14
N THR A 119 12.81 -9.10 -8.29
CA THR A 119 11.71 -9.77 -9.01
C THR A 119 11.94 -9.70 -10.52
N PRO A 120 13.00 -10.32 -11.08
CA PRO A 120 13.34 -10.21 -12.50
C PRO A 120 12.25 -10.76 -13.44
N GLY A 121 11.39 -11.66 -12.97
CA GLY A 121 10.25 -12.19 -13.73
C GLY A 121 9.07 -11.21 -13.87
N LEU A 122 9.00 -10.19 -13.02
CA LEU A 122 7.85 -9.30 -12.96
C LEU A 122 7.87 -8.27 -14.08
N ARG A 123 6.72 -8.09 -14.76
CA ARG A 123 6.61 -7.11 -15.84
C ARG A 123 6.53 -5.69 -15.27
N VAL A 124 7.65 -4.98 -15.28
CA VAL A 124 7.71 -3.56 -14.92
C VAL A 124 8.01 -2.71 -16.15
N LYS A 125 7.23 -1.64 -16.34
CA LYS A 125 7.39 -0.69 -17.45
C LYS A 125 7.31 0.74 -16.97
N GLU A 126 8.20 1.58 -17.46
CA GLU A 126 8.11 3.01 -17.21
C GLU A 126 7.16 3.69 -18.19
N PHE A 127 6.33 4.57 -17.64
CA PHE A 127 5.60 5.60 -18.35
C PHE A 127 6.29 6.93 -18.08
N HIS A 128 7.54 7.03 -18.52
CA HIS A 128 8.38 8.21 -18.38
C HIS A 128 9.18 8.46 -19.67
N GLY A 129 9.88 9.58 -19.76
CA GLY A 129 10.71 9.93 -20.91
C GLY A 129 10.01 10.78 -21.98
N ALA A 130 10.81 11.21 -22.96
CA ALA A 130 10.39 12.16 -23.99
C ALA A 130 9.49 11.52 -25.07
N SER A 131 9.72 10.24 -25.40
CA SER A 131 8.99 9.53 -26.45
C SER A 131 7.56 9.20 -26.02
N LYS A 132 6.57 9.95 -26.52
CA LYS A 132 5.15 9.63 -26.29
C LYS A 132 4.77 8.25 -26.83
N THR A 133 5.31 7.87 -27.99
CA THR A 133 5.03 6.57 -28.62
C THR A 133 5.49 5.41 -27.74
N GLU A 134 6.67 5.51 -27.15
CA GLU A 134 7.21 4.47 -26.26
C GLU A 134 6.39 4.37 -24.97
N ARG A 135 6.06 5.51 -24.35
CA ARG A 135 5.19 5.56 -23.16
C ARG A 135 3.84 4.88 -23.41
N ASN A 136 3.20 5.19 -24.53
CA ASN A 136 1.92 4.58 -24.89
C ASN A 136 2.06 3.07 -25.13
N ARG A 137 3.09 2.63 -25.85
CA ARG A 137 3.36 1.20 -26.08
C ARG A 137 3.58 0.45 -24.75
N ASN A 138 4.32 1.05 -23.82
CA ASN A 138 4.58 0.48 -22.51
C ASN A 138 3.29 0.34 -21.68
N LEU A 139 2.47 1.38 -21.65
CA LEU A 139 1.17 1.38 -20.98
C LEU A 139 0.25 0.31 -21.56
N GLU A 140 0.06 0.29 -22.87
CA GLU A 140 -0.79 -0.69 -23.55
C GLU A 140 -0.33 -2.14 -23.30
N LYS A 141 0.99 -2.37 -23.25
CA LYS A 141 1.55 -3.70 -22.99
C LYS A 141 1.19 -4.21 -21.60
N VAL A 142 1.14 -3.33 -20.59
CA VAL A 142 0.71 -3.68 -19.23
C VAL A 142 -0.80 -3.85 -19.18
N GLN A 143 -1.57 -2.92 -19.76
CA GLN A 143 -3.04 -2.98 -19.76
C GLN A 143 -3.60 -4.23 -20.47
N ARG A 144 -2.95 -4.74 -21.52
CA ARG A 144 -3.39 -5.96 -22.24
C ARG A 144 -3.00 -7.26 -21.53
N ARG A 145 -2.02 -7.24 -20.63
CA ARG A 145 -1.49 -8.45 -19.98
C ARG A 145 -1.70 -8.34 -18.48
N ASN A 146 -0.62 -8.04 -17.78
CA ASN A 146 -0.52 -7.77 -16.37
C ASN A 146 0.84 -7.09 -16.15
N GLY A 147 0.99 -6.44 -15.01
CA GLY A 147 2.25 -5.87 -14.57
C GLY A 147 2.11 -4.50 -13.94
N ILE A 148 3.25 -3.84 -13.85
CA ILE A 148 3.44 -2.60 -13.12
C ILE A 148 3.82 -1.49 -14.10
N VAL A 149 3.12 -0.37 -14.01
CA VAL A 149 3.53 0.89 -14.64
C VAL A 149 4.13 1.81 -13.58
N ILE A 150 5.34 2.29 -13.82
CA ILE A 150 6.01 3.32 -13.00
C ILE A 150 5.91 4.66 -13.72
N THR A 151 5.49 5.70 -13.02
CA THR A 151 5.41 7.06 -13.55
C THR A 151 5.83 8.10 -12.52
N SER A 152 6.06 9.34 -12.96
CA SER A 152 6.31 10.46 -12.07
C SER A 152 5.05 11.28 -11.79
N TYR A 153 5.02 11.96 -10.64
CA TYR A 153 3.95 12.93 -10.34
C TYR A 153 3.76 13.97 -11.45
N GLN A 154 4.86 14.47 -12.04
CA GLN A 154 4.80 15.45 -13.11
C GLN A 154 4.19 14.86 -14.39
N MET A 155 4.55 13.62 -14.72
CA MET A 155 4.02 12.94 -15.90
C MET A 155 2.54 12.64 -15.74
N LEU A 156 2.11 12.22 -14.55
CA LEU A 156 0.71 12.02 -14.22
C LEU A 156 -0.14 13.27 -14.47
N ILE A 157 0.30 14.45 -14.01
CA ILE A 157 -0.45 15.70 -14.16
C ILE A 157 -0.82 15.98 -15.63
N ASN A 158 0.08 15.64 -16.55
CA ASN A 158 -0.10 15.89 -17.98
C ASN A 158 -0.82 14.75 -18.71
N ASN A 159 -0.81 13.54 -18.15
CA ASN A 159 -1.25 12.32 -18.83
C ASN A 159 -2.28 11.48 -18.05
N TRP A 160 -2.85 11.98 -16.96
CA TRP A 160 -3.76 11.22 -16.10
C TRP A 160 -4.94 10.59 -16.86
N LYS A 161 -5.50 11.28 -17.88
CA LYS A 161 -6.59 10.76 -18.71
C LYS A 161 -6.21 9.50 -19.48
N GLN A 162 -4.95 9.39 -19.90
CA GLN A 162 -4.43 8.20 -20.58
C GLN A 162 -4.19 7.06 -19.60
N LEU A 163 -3.73 7.39 -18.38
CA LEU A 163 -3.53 6.41 -17.32
C LEU A 163 -4.86 5.90 -16.73
N ALA A 164 -5.94 6.67 -16.86
CA ALA A 164 -7.28 6.31 -16.41
C ALA A 164 -8.15 5.66 -17.49
N SER A 165 -7.64 5.46 -18.72
CA SER A 165 -8.42 4.86 -19.80
C SER A 165 -7.65 3.81 -20.60
N SER A 166 -8.38 2.86 -21.17
CA SER A 166 -7.87 1.87 -22.11
C SER A 166 -8.95 1.59 -23.14
N ASN A 167 -8.62 1.66 -24.43
CA ASN A 167 -9.58 1.52 -25.53
C ASN A 167 -10.84 2.37 -25.35
N GLU A 168 -10.68 3.64 -24.94
CA GLU A 168 -11.76 4.60 -24.70
C GLU A 168 -12.71 4.27 -23.54
N GLN A 169 -12.44 3.20 -22.80
CA GLN A 169 -13.16 2.83 -21.58
C GLN A 169 -12.34 3.20 -20.34
N GLU A 170 -13.04 3.36 -19.22
CA GLU A 170 -12.38 3.58 -17.92
C GLU A 170 -11.52 2.36 -17.56
N PHE A 171 -10.27 2.61 -17.19
CA PHE A 171 -9.33 1.56 -16.77
C PHE A 171 -9.11 1.64 -15.27
N VAL A 172 -9.54 0.61 -14.56
CA VAL A 172 -9.41 0.50 -13.09
C VAL A 172 -8.16 -0.28 -12.74
N TRP A 173 -7.26 0.35 -12.00
CA TRP A 173 -6.06 -0.29 -11.46
C TRP A 173 -6.42 -1.13 -10.23
N ASP A 174 -5.76 -2.26 -10.02
CA ASP A 174 -5.91 -3.02 -8.78
C ASP A 174 -5.24 -2.26 -7.62
N TYR A 175 -4.05 -1.72 -7.87
CA TYR A 175 -3.33 -0.87 -6.93
C TYR A 175 -2.84 0.43 -7.57
N VAL A 176 -3.05 1.54 -6.86
CA VAL A 176 -2.29 2.78 -7.06
C VAL A 176 -1.43 3.00 -5.82
N ILE A 177 -0.11 3.04 -6.00
CA ILE A 177 0.85 3.24 -4.90
C ILE A 177 1.59 4.54 -5.11
N LEU A 178 1.63 5.36 -4.07
CA LEU A 178 2.33 6.65 -4.07
C LEU A 178 3.59 6.55 -3.22
N ASP A 179 4.76 6.73 -3.83
CA ASP A 179 6.00 6.94 -3.10
C ASP A 179 6.21 8.43 -2.81
N GLU A 180 6.74 8.75 -1.63
CA GLU A 180 6.80 10.12 -1.10
C GLU A 180 5.43 10.82 -1.10
N ALA A 181 4.42 10.14 -0.54
CA ALA A 181 3.03 10.58 -0.55
C ALA A 181 2.78 11.96 0.09
N HIS A 182 3.73 12.50 0.85
CA HIS A 182 3.69 13.90 1.31
C HIS A 182 3.51 14.92 0.15
N LYS A 183 3.80 14.54 -1.10
CA LYS A 183 3.53 15.35 -2.30
C LYS A 183 2.03 15.64 -2.55
N ILE A 184 1.12 14.83 -2.02
CA ILE A 184 -0.34 15.00 -2.21
C ILE A 184 -1.06 15.54 -0.97
N LYS A 185 -0.32 16.10 0.01
CA LYS A 185 -0.84 16.58 1.29
C LYS A 185 -1.91 17.70 1.22
N CYS A 186 -1.97 18.41 0.09
CA CYS A 186 -2.93 19.49 -0.13
C CYS A 186 -3.98 19.06 -1.17
N PRO A 187 -5.27 18.94 -0.80
CA PRO A 187 -6.36 18.58 -1.74
C PRO A 187 -6.54 19.54 -2.91
N SER A 188 -6.18 20.82 -2.73
CA SER A 188 -6.31 21.85 -3.77
C SER A 188 -5.27 21.72 -4.89
N ASN A 189 -4.15 21.03 -4.65
CA ASN A 189 -3.07 20.92 -5.61
C ASN A 189 -3.50 20.14 -6.85
N LYS A 190 -3.04 20.59 -8.03
CA LYS A 190 -3.30 19.93 -9.31
C LYS A 190 -2.86 18.47 -9.29
N THR A 191 -1.71 18.17 -8.68
CA THR A 191 -1.21 16.81 -8.48
C THR A 191 -2.24 15.94 -7.77
N THR A 192 -2.74 16.38 -6.62
CA THR A 192 -3.71 15.63 -5.81
C THR A 192 -4.98 15.37 -6.61
N LYS A 193 -5.54 16.39 -7.28
CA LYS A 193 -6.72 16.24 -8.14
C LYS A 193 -6.51 15.21 -9.26
N CYS A 194 -5.36 15.23 -9.92
CA CYS A 194 -5.02 14.28 -10.98
C CYS A 194 -4.85 12.84 -10.44
N VAL A 195 -4.26 12.68 -9.27
CA VAL A 195 -4.11 11.36 -8.61
C VAL A 195 -5.48 10.80 -8.21
N TYR A 196 -6.36 11.62 -7.64
CA TYR A 196 -7.72 11.21 -7.26
C TYR A 196 -8.57 10.77 -8.45
N ALA A 197 -8.31 11.33 -9.63
CA ALA A 197 -9.01 11.01 -10.86
C ALA A 197 -8.59 9.66 -11.48
N ILE A 198 -7.57 8.98 -10.93
CA ILE A 198 -7.21 7.62 -11.35
C ILE A 198 -8.10 6.60 -10.63
N PRO A 199 -8.89 5.80 -11.36
CA PRO A 199 -9.70 4.73 -10.78
C PRO A 199 -8.80 3.61 -10.23
N ALA A 200 -9.02 3.21 -8.98
CA ALA A 200 -8.22 2.19 -8.32
C ALA A 200 -9.04 1.43 -7.28
N ARG A 201 -8.84 0.11 -7.19
CA ARG A 201 -9.45 -0.72 -6.14
C ARG A 201 -8.80 -0.48 -4.79
N HIS A 202 -7.46 -0.51 -4.75
CA HIS A 202 -6.68 -0.27 -3.55
C HIS A 202 -5.69 0.89 -3.73
N ARG A 203 -5.50 1.69 -2.66
CA ARG A 203 -4.58 2.84 -2.64
C ARG A 203 -3.57 2.73 -1.51
N LEU A 204 -2.29 2.64 -1.85
CA LEU A 204 -1.21 2.56 -0.86
C LEU A 204 -0.35 3.82 -0.89
N LEU A 205 0.02 4.31 0.28
CA LEU A 205 0.84 5.50 0.42
C LEU A 205 2.11 5.15 1.19
N LEU A 206 3.26 5.51 0.64
CA LEU A 206 4.56 5.36 1.27
C LEU A 206 5.05 6.75 1.66
N THR A 207 5.46 6.92 2.90
CA THR A 207 6.04 8.19 3.36
C THR A 207 7.07 7.95 4.46
N GLY A 208 8.16 8.72 4.45
CA GLY A 208 9.11 8.74 5.57
C GLY A 208 8.85 9.90 6.54
N THR A 209 7.94 10.82 6.20
CA THR A 209 7.74 12.04 6.98
C THR A 209 6.66 11.85 8.05
N PRO A 210 6.81 12.43 9.25
CA PRO A 210 5.80 12.35 10.30
C PRO A 210 4.46 12.97 9.85
N VAL A 211 3.47 12.13 9.56
CA VAL A 211 2.12 12.57 9.15
C VAL A 211 1.34 13.19 10.32
N GLN A 212 1.71 12.84 11.56
CA GLN A 212 0.96 13.20 12.78
C GLN A 212 1.09 14.69 13.19
N ASN A 213 2.03 15.44 12.60
CA ASN A 213 2.27 16.82 13.01
C ASN A 213 1.21 17.81 12.47
N ASN A 214 0.55 17.47 11.36
CA ASN A 214 -0.46 18.31 10.73
C ASN A 214 -1.72 17.49 10.45
N LEU A 215 -2.76 17.67 11.28
CA LEU A 215 -4.01 16.93 11.19
C LEU A 215 -4.71 17.07 9.83
N ARG A 216 -4.57 18.23 9.18
CA ARG A 216 -5.17 18.46 7.85
C ARG A 216 -4.46 17.66 6.76
N GLU A 217 -3.13 17.62 6.81
CA GLU A 217 -2.34 16.80 5.88
C GLU A 217 -2.62 15.31 6.12
N MET A 218 -2.69 14.90 7.39
CA MET A 218 -3.08 13.53 7.76
C MET A 218 -4.45 13.16 7.21
N TRP A 219 -5.46 14.01 7.41
CA TRP A 219 -6.79 13.80 6.85
C TRP A 219 -6.74 13.63 5.33
N SER A 220 -6.01 14.49 4.62
CA SER A 220 -5.87 14.40 3.17
C SER A 220 -5.26 13.07 2.70
N LEU A 221 -4.30 12.52 3.45
CA LEU A 221 -3.68 11.23 3.09
C LEU A 221 -4.62 10.06 3.35
N PHE A 222 -5.33 10.05 4.48
CA PHE A 222 -6.31 9.02 4.78
C PHE A 222 -7.55 9.10 3.88
N ASP A 223 -7.98 10.31 3.52
CA ASP A 223 -9.05 10.53 2.55
C ASP A 223 -8.69 9.90 1.20
N PHE A 224 -7.45 10.10 0.73
CA PHE A 224 -6.98 9.45 -0.49
C PHE A 224 -6.89 7.93 -0.34
N ALA A 225 -6.24 7.44 0.72
CA ALA A 225 -6.02 6.01 0.97
C ALA A 225 -7.33 5.24 1.13
N CYS A 226 -8.28 5.81 1.88
CA CYS A 226 -9.54 5.17 2.23
C CYS A 226 -10.73 5.63 1.37
N GLN A 227 -10.46 6.37 0.31
CA GLN A 227 -11.47 6.83 -0.66
C GLN A 227 -12.65 7.56 0.02
N GLY A 228 -12.35 8.40 1.02
CA GLY A 228 -13.32 9.23 1.76
C GLY A 228 -14.22 8.48 2.77
N SER A 229 -14.07 7.17 2.93
CA SER A 229 -14.95 6.38 3.80
C SER A 229 -14.63 6.45 5.30
N LEU A 230 -13.39 6.80 5.68
CA LEU A 230 -12.89 6.63 7.05
C LEU A 230 -13.15 7.83 7.98
N LEU A 231 -12.82 9.04 7.54
CA LEU A 231 -12.79 10.25 8.40
C LEU A 231 -13.87 11.29 8.06
N GLY A 232 -14.76 10.96 7.12
CA GLY A 232 -15.78 11.86 6.60
C GLY A 232 -15.20 13.08 5.87
N THR A 233 -16.04 14.10 5.69
CA THR A 233 -15.67 15.30 4.92
C THR A 233 -14.64 16.16 5.65
N ALA A 234 -13.88 16.96 4.91
CA ALA A 234 -12.91 17.91 5.48
C ALA A 234 -13.52 18.83 6.54
N LYS A 235 -14.78 19.25 6.34
CA LYS A 235 -15.51 20.14 7.26
C LYS A 235 -15.84 19.42 8.56
N THR A 236 -16.34 18.19 8.48
CA THR A 236 -16.66 17.35 9.64
C THR A 236 -15.40 17.04 10.43
N PHE A 237 -14.35 16.57 9.75
CA PHE A 237 -13.06 16.28 10.38
C PHE A 237 -12.47 17.50 11.10
N LYS A 238 -12.56 18.68 10.47
CA LYS A 238 -12.07 19.92 11.06
C LYS A 238 -12.80 20.26 12.38
N MET A 239 -14.11 20.10 12.39
CA MET A 239 -14.94 20.42 13.56
C MET A 239 -14.76 19.39 14.69
N GLU A 240 -14.69 18.11 14.35
CA GLU A 240 -14.65 17.00 15.32
C GLU A 240 -13.25 16.74 15.88
N TYR A 241 -12.20 16.87 15.06
CA TYR A 241 -10.83 16.53 15.43
C TYR A 241 -9.87 17.72 15.38
N GLU A 242 -9.77 18.44 14.24
CA GLU A 242 -8.74 19.49 14.07
C GLU A 242 -8.88 20.61 15.10
N ASN A 243 -10.08 21.19 15.24
CA ASN A 243 -10.31 22.33 16.13
C ASN A 243 -10.13 21.97 17.61
N PRO A 244 -10.73 20.88 18.15
CA PRO A 244 -10.56 20.53 19.57
C PRO A 244 -9.11 20.16 19.93
N ILE A 245 -8.42 19.42 19.06
CA ILE A 245 -7.01 19.03 19.30
C ILE A 245 -6.10 20.26 19.23
N THR A 246 -6.35 21.19 18.31
CA THR A 246 -5.57 22.42 18.20
C THR A 246 -5.81 23.32 19.41
N ARG A 247 -7.07 23.52 19.82
CA ARG A 247 -7.42 24.31 21.00
C ARG A 247 -6.78 23.76 22.27
N ALA A 248 -6.75 22.44 22.44
CA ALA A 248 -6.10 21.79 23.58
C ALA A 248 -4.58 22.05 23.70
N ARG A 249 -3.91 22.40 22.59
CA ARG A 249 -2.47 22.71 22.56
C ARG A 249 -2.16 24.18 22.89
N GLU A 250 -3.16 25.05 22.96
CA GLU A 250 -2.97 26.46 23.27
C GLU A 250 -2.67 26.66 24.77
N LYS A 251 -1.86 27.68 25.09
CA LYS A 251 -1.36 27.89 26.47
C LYS A 251 -2.48 28.27 27.44
N ASP A 252 -3.49 28.99 26.96
CA ASP A 252 -4.66 29.47 27.68
C ASP A 252 -5.81 28.44 27.73
N ALA A 253 -5.62 27.25 27.16
CA ALA A 253 -6.65 26.22 27.13
C ALA A 253 -7.04 25.76 28.55
N THR A 254 -8.35 25.74 28.79
CA THR A 254 -8.95 25.26 30.04
C THR A 254 -8.69 23.76 30.24
N LEU A 255 -8.85 23.27 31.48
CA LEU A 255 -8.71 21.84 31.78
C LEU A 255 -9.70 20.98 30.98
N GLY A 256 -10.93 21.49 30.77
CA GLY A 256 -11.95 20.82 29.95
C GLY A 256 -11.56 20.71 28.48
N GLU A 257 -11.02 21.78 27.88
CA GLU A 257 -10.55 21.77 26.49
C GLU A 257 -9.35 20.83 26.30
N LYS A 258 -8.43 20.79 27.27
CA LYS A 258 -7.29 19.86 27.25
C LYS A 258 -7.74 18.41 27.31
N ALA A 259 -8.68 18.09 28.21
CA ALA A 259 -9.24 16.75 28.32
C ALA A 259 -10.01 16.34 27.05
N LEU A 260 -10.79 17.26 26.47
CA LEU A 260 -11.50 17.02 25.23
C LEU A 260 -10.54 16.74 24.07
N GLY A 261 -9.52 17.57 23.88
CA GLY A 261 -8.54 17.37 22.80
C GLY A 261 -7.76 16.07 22.93
N LEU A 262 -7.40 15.66 24.14
CA LEU A 262 -6.76 14.35 24.38
C LEU A 262 -7.70 13.21 23.96
N LYS A 263 -8.96 13.24 24.40
CA LYS A 263 -9.97 12.24 24.05
C LYS A 263 -10.19 12.15 22.53
N MET A 264 -10.28 13.29 21.84
CA MET A 264 -10.43 13.32 20.37
C MET A 264 -9.18 12.77 19.67
N SER A 265 -7.98 13.06 20.19
CA SER A 265 -6.72 12.53 19.65
C SER A 265 -6.62 11.00 19.81
N GLU A 266 -6.97 10.46 20.97
CA GLU A 266 -6.96 9.00 21.22
C GLU A 266 -7.99 8.28 20.35
N ASN A 267 -9.19 8.84 20.23
CA ASN A 267 -10.22 8.30 19.36
C ASN A 267 -9.76 8.26 17.90
N LEU A 268 -9.19 9.36 17.40
CA LEU A 268 -8.65 9.44 16.05
C LEU A 268 -7.55 8.41 15.80
N MET A 269 -6.61 8.27 16.73
CA MET A 269 -5.54 7.28 16.62
C MET A 269 -6.09 5.85 16.58
N THR A 270 -7.14 5.57 17.34
CA THR A 270 -7.79 4.24 17.35
C THR A 270 -8.42 3.93 15.99
N ILE A 271 -9.07 4.93 15.35
CA ILE A 271 -9.71 4.77 14.03
C ILE A 271 -8.67 4.53 12.93
N ILE A 272 -7.55 5.25 12.94
CA ILE A 272 -6.56 5.18 11.86
C ILE A 272 -5.55 4.03 12.03
N LYS A 273 -5.31 3.56 13.25
CA LYS A 273 -4.32 2.52 13.59
C LYS A 273 -4.39 1.28 12.68
N PRO A 274 -5.55 0.76 12.29
CA PRO A 274 -5.61 -0.39 11.41
C PRO A 274 -5.01 -0.10 10.01
N TYR A 275 -5.13 1.13 9.51
CA TYR A 275 -4.75 1.58 8.17
C TYR A 275 -3.34 2.18 8.11
N PHE A 276 -2.65 2.26 9.24
CA PHE A 276 -1.40 3.00 9.39
C PHE A 276 -0.34 2.15 10.08
N LEU A 277 0.77 1.91 9.38
CA LEU A 277 1.95 1.29 9.97
C LEU A 277 3.09 2.30 10.00
N ARG A 278 3.65 2.55 11.17
CA ARG A 278 4.83 3.39 11.36
C ARG A 278 5.75 2.75 12.37
N ARG A 279 7.00 2.57 11.95
CA ARG A 279 8.10 2.16 12.81
C ARG A 279 9.26 3.13 12.68
N THR A 280 9.90 3.41 13.79
CA THR A 280 11.08 4.24 13.87
C THR A 280 12.33 3.39 13.88
N LYS A 281 13.49 4.02 13.62
CA LYS A 281 14.78 3.34 13.79
C LYS A 281 15.05 2.90 15.24
N GLU A 282 14.41 3.55 16.21
CA GLU A 282 14.54 3.19 17.63
C GLU A 282 13.74 1.94 17.96
N ASP A 283 12.59 1.73 17.31
CA ASP A 283 11.74 0.54 17.50
C ASP A 283 12.39 -0.75 16.95
N ILE A 284 13.39 -0.64 16.07
CA ILE A 284 14.02 -1.76 15.35
C ILE A 284 15.44 -2.07 15.88
N LYS A 285 15.95 -1.27 16.82
CA LYS A 285 17.26 -1.48 17.45
C LYS A 285 17.28 -2.69 18.37
#